data_AF-A0A519RWQ3-F1
#
_entry.id   AF-A0A519RWQ3-F1
#
_cell.length_a   1.000
_cell.length_b   1.000
_cell.length_c   1.000
_cell.angle_alpha   90.00
_cell.angle_beta   90.00
_cell.angle_gamma   90.00
#
_symmetry.space_group_name_H-M   'P 1'
#
loop_
_entity.id
_entity.type
_entity.pdbx_description
1 polymer ?
#
loop_
_entity_poly.entity_id
_entity_poly.type
_entity_poly.pdbx_seq_one_letter_code
_entity_poly.pdbx_strand_id
1 'polypeptide(L)'
;MLRWKDILYYAKYGNPEPPRRVEKTEAEWQAQLSPAQYAVLRQRGTEPPYRNAYCRSYEPGTYACAGCGSILFDSVTKYHAMSGWPSFTQPAAKNAIRYALDDSHHMQRIEANCNACGGHLGHVFADGPAPSGLRFCMNSASLVQQ
;
A
#
# COMPACT_ATOMS: atom_id res chain seq x y z
N MET A 1 -10.41 2.49 -13.89
CA MET A 1 -9.97 3.37 -12.78
C MET A 1 -10.88 3.16 -11.59
N LEU A 2 -10.31 3.01 -10.39
CA LEU A 2 -11.01 2.96 -9.11
C LEU A 2 -11.34 4.37 -8.61
N ARG A 3 -12.48 4.51 -7.93
CA ARG A 3 -12.93 5.72 -7.22
C ARG A 3 -13.20 5.41 -5.75
N TRP A 4 -13.38 6.44 -4.94
CA TRP A 4 -13.63 6.30 -3.50
C TRP A 4 -14.78 5.35 -3.14
N LYS A 5 -15.89 5.42 -3.89
CA LYS A 5 -17.02 4.49 -3.69
C LYS A 5 -16.66 3.02 -3.90
N ASP A 6 -15.72 2.74 -4.81
CA ASP A 6 -15.29 1.37 -5.11
C ASP A 6 -14.41 0.86 -3.95
N ILE A 7 -13.54 1.73 -3.41
CA ILE A 7 -12.72 1.43 -2.22
C ILE A 7 -13.61 1.12 -1.01
N LEU A 8 -14.61 1.96 -0.74
CA LEU A 8 -15.59 1.74 0.34
C LEU A 8 -16.37 0.44 0.13
N TYR A 9 -16.78 0.15 -1.10
CA TYR A 9 -17.46 -1.09 -1.43
C TYR A 9 -16.58 -2.30 -1.11
N TYR A 10 -15.31 -2.30 -1.54
CA TYR A 10 -14.41 -3.41 -1.27
C TYR A 10 -14.09 -3.58 0.22
N ALA A 11 -13.89 -2.48 0.93
CA ALA A 11 -13.62 -2.51 2.36
C ALA A 11 -14.80 -3.07 3.18
N LYS A 12 -16.04 -2.83 2.74
CA LYS A 12 -17.26 -3.25 3.46
C LYS A 12 -17.79 -4.61 3.03
N TYR A 13 -17.78 -4.90 1.73
CA TYR A 13 -18.52 -6.04 1.15
C TYR A 13 -17.63 -7.17 0.64
N GLY A 14 -16.32 -6.94 0.51
CA GLY A 14 -15.38 -7.97 0.07
C GLY A 14 -14.41 -7.46 -0.97
N ASN A 15 -13.17 -7.94 -0.86
CA ASN A 15 -12.10 -7.56 -1.78
C ASN A 15 -12.06 -8.53 -2.98
N PRO A 16 -11.59 -8.06 -4.14
CA PRO A 16 -11.36 -8.93 -5.30
C PRO A 16 -10.33 -10.02 -4.97
N GLU A 17 -10.46 -11.17 -5.63
CA GLU A 17 -9.54 -12.30 -5.43
C GLU A 17 -8.09 -11.92 -5.78
N PRO A 18 -7.12 -12.26 -4.93
CA PRO A 18 -5.74 -11.87 -5.16
C PRO A 18 -5.16 -12.59 -6.38
N PRO A 19 -4.21 -11.97 -7.10
CA PRO A 19 -3.60 -12.58 -8.29
C PRO A 19 -2.84 -13.88 -7.96
N ARG A 20 -2.43 -14.04 -6.70
CA ARG A 20 -1.88 -15.25 -6.10
C ARG A 20 -1.96 -15.12 -4.59
N ARG A 21 -1.81 -16.24 -3.87
CA ARG A 21 -1.79 -16.27 -2.41
C ARG A 21 -0.40 -16.68 -1.91
N VAL A 22 0.12 -15.95 -0.93
CA VAL A 22 1.41 -16.22 -0.28
C VAL A 22 1.19 -16.30 1.22
N GLU A 23 1.39 -17.49 1.75
CA GLU A 23 1.29 -17.78 3.19
C GLU A 23 2.66 -18.24 3.68
N LYS A 24 3.10 -17.64 4.78
CA LYS A 24 4.35 -17.95 5.46
C LYS A 24 4.16 -17.73 6.95
N THR A 25 4.93 -18.43 7.76
CA THR A 25 5.01 -18.24 9.20
C THR A 25 5.68 -16.90 9.54
N GLU A 26 5.44 -16.39 10.76
CA GLU A 26 6.12 -15.16 11.21
C GLU A 26 7.64 -15.33 11.29
N ALA A 27 8.13 -16.53 11.62
CA ALA A 27 9.57 -16.81 11.65
C ALA A 27 10.20 -16.69 10.24
N GLU A 28 9.53 -17.20 9.21
CA GLU A 28 9.98 -17.03 7.82
C GLU A 28 9.94 -15.57 7.38
N TRP A 29 8.92 -14.80 7.79
CA TRP A 29 8.86 -13.37 7.51
C TRP A 29 9.97 -12.59 8.20
N GLN A 30 10.28 -12.89 9.48
CA GLN A 30 11.38 -12.26 10.20
C GLN A 30 12.74 -12.58 9.59
N ALA A 31 12.93 -13.79 9.08
CA ALA A 31 14.18 -14.19 8.42
C ALA A 31 14.34 -13.53 7.04
N GLN A 32 13.24 -13.28 6.32
CA GLN A 32 13.28 -12.70 4.97
C GLN A 32 13.32 -11.16 4.98
N LEU A 33 12.59 -10.52 5.88
CA LEU A 33 12.39 -9.07 5.89
C LEU A 33 13.42 -8.36 6.76
N SER A 34 13.81 -7.15 6.37
CA SER A 34 14.54 -6.27 7.29
C SER A 34 13.65 -5.89 8.48
N PRO A 35 14.22 -5.49 9.64
CA PRO A 35 13.43 -5.09 10.80
C PRO A 35 12.39 -3.99 10.50
N ALA A 36 12.75 -3.01 9.67
CA ALA A 36 11.84 -1.94 9.26
C ALA A 36 10.71 -2.44 8.36
N GLN A 37 11.03 -3.32 7.39
CA GLN A 37 10.03 -3.94 6.52
C GLN A 37 9.06 -4.80 7.32
N TYR A 38 9.59 -5.60 8.26
CA TYR A 38 8.77 -6.45 9.13
C TYR A 38 7.85 -5.62 10.03
N ALA A 39 8.37 -4.57 10.67
CA ALA A 39 7.59 -3.66 11.50
C ALA A 39 6.41 -3.05 10.73
N VAL A 40 6.65 -2.61 9.49
CA VAL A 40 5.58 -2.06 8.64
C VAL A 40 4.64 -3.16 8.15
N LEU A 41 5.13 -4.16 7.41
CA LEU A 41 4.30 -5.16 6.73
C LEU A 41 3.55 -6.09 7.69
N ARG A 42 4.14 -6.46 8.82
CA ARG A 42 3.57 -7.47 9.74
C ARG A 42 3.01 -6.87 11.01
N GLN A 43 3.65 -5.84 11.56
CA GLN A 43 3.21 -5.19 12.80
C GLN A 43 2.37 -3.93 12.58
N ARG A 44 2.01 -3.61 11.32
CA ARG A 44 1.22 -2.43 10.93
C ARG A 44 1.83 -1.11 11.41
N GLY A 45 3.16 -1.07 11.49
CA GLY A 45 3.91 0.13 11.82
C GLY A 45 3.81 1.17 10.70
N THR A 46 4.06 2.43 11.04
CA THR A 46 4.18 3.53 10.08
C THR A 46 5.57 4.13 10.18
N GLU A 47 6.27 4.24 9.06
CA GLU A 47 7.61 4.84 9.02
C GLU A 47 7.55 6.37 9.23
N PRO A 48 8.62 7.02 9.71
CA PRO A 48 8.62 8.46 9.89
C PRO A 48 8.43 9.23 8.56
N PRO A 49 7.64 10.31 8.55
CA PRO A 49 7.43 11.11 7.35
C PRO A 49 8.74 11.75 6.87
N TYR A 50 8.90 11.89 5.55
CA TYR A 50 10.04 12.52 4.87
C TYR A 50 11.41 11.86 5.08
N ARG A 51 11.52 10.85 5.93
CA ARG A 51 12.76 10.08 6.18
C ARG A 51 12.63 8.67 5.59
N ASN A 52 12.26 8.61 4.31
CA ASN A 52 12.02 7.36 3.61
C ASN A 52 12.53 7.41 2.17
N ALA A 53 12.73 6.24 1.57
CA ALA A 53 13.46 6.11 0.30
C ALA A 53 12.66 6.62 -0.90
N TYR A 54 11.34 6.39 -0.93
CA TYR A 54 10.54 6.61 -2.13
C TYR A 54 9.65 7.87 -2.10
N CYS A 55 9.59 8.65 -1.01
CA CYS A 55 8.80 9.88 -0.98
C CYS A 55 9.23 10.87 -2.09
N ARG A 56 10.54 11.02 -2.33
CA ARG A 56 11.09 11.96 -3.32
C ARG A 56 11.70 11.29 -4.55
N SER A 57 11.61 9.97 -4.68
CA SER A 57 12.03 9.25 -5.89
C SER A 57 10.90 9.23 -6.92
N TYR A 58 11.20 9.56 -8.17
CA TYR A 58 10.24 9.54 -9.29
C TYR A 58 10.81 8.82 -10.51
N GLU A 59 11.79 7.95 -10.29
CA GLU A 59 12.36 7.14 -11.36
C GLU A 59 11.29 6.25 -11.99
N PRO A 60 11.30 6.07 -13.32
CA PRO A 60 10.41 5.14 -14.00
C PRO A 60 10.60 3.71 -13.47
N GLY A 61 9.50 2.97 -13.36
CA GLY A 61 9.53 1.57 -12.93
C GLY A 61 8.25 1.13 -12.24
N THR A 62 8.32 -0.02 -11.60
CA THR A 62 7.18 -0.57 -10.84
C THR A 62 7.51 -0.68 -9.36
N TYR A 63 6.50 -0.56 -8.51
CA TYR A 63 6.62 -0.75 -7.07
C TYR A 63 5.97 -2.07 -6.70
N ALA A 64 6.78 -3.02 -6.24
CA ALA A 64 6.37 -4.31 -5.76
C ALA A 64 6.29 -4.34 -4.23
N CYS A 65 5.52 -5.28 -3.68
CA CYS A 65 5.49 -5.55 -2.24
C CYS A 65 6.86 -6.03 -1.76
N ALA A 66 7.43 -5.39 -0.75
CA ALA A 66 8.72 -5.80 -0.19
C ALA A 66 8.71 -7.23 0.40
N GLY A 67 7.55 -7.71 0.83
CA GLY A 67 7.41 -9.07 1.37
C GLY A 67 7.30 -10.15 0.30
N CYS A 68 6.32 -10.05 -0.59
CA CYS A 68 6.05 -11.13 -1.54
C CYS A 68 6.57 -10.86 -2.96
N GLY A 69 6.88 -9.62 -3.33
CA GLY A 69 7.30 -9.24 -4.68
C GLY A 69 6.15 -9.05 -5.67
N SER A 70 4.88 -9.10 -5.23
CA SER A 70 3.75 -8.81 -6.13
C SER A 70 3.74 -7.32 -6.52
N ILE A 71 3.50 -7.02 -7.79
CA ILE A 71 3.42 -5.64 -8.30
C ILE A 71 2.18 -4.95 -7.70
N LEU A 72 2.39 -3.77 -7.11
CA LEU A 72 1.36 -3.00 -6.41
C LEU A 72 1.02 -1.70 -7.15
N PHE A 73 2.04 -0.96 -7.60
CA PHE A 73 1.89 0.34 -8.25
C PHE A 73 2.85 0.50 -9.43
N ASP A 74 2.50 1.42 -10.32
CA ASP A 74 3.36 1.88 -11.40
C ASP A 74 3.82 3.31 -11.10
N SER A 75 5.07 3.63 -11.41
CA SER A 75 5.63 4.98 -11.31
C SER A 75 4.77 6.06 -12.00
N VAL A 76 4.08 5.72 -13.09
CA VAL A 76 3.18 6.63 -13.84
C VAL A 76 2.02 7.13 -12.98
N THR A 77 1.59 6.36 -11.98
CA THR A 77 0.50 6.76 -11.07
C THR A 77 1.03 7.48 -9.82
N LYS A 78 2.35 7.52 -9.62
CA LYS A 78 3.00 8.23 -8.53
C LYS A 78 2.95 9.73 -8.78
N TYR A 79 2.73 10.51 -7.72
CA TYR A 79 2.72 11.96 -7.80
C TYR A 79 3.30 12.59 -6.53
N HIS A 80 3.66 13.86 -6.63
CA HIS A 80 4.16 14.61 -5.49
C HIS A 80 3.01 15.04 -4.57
N ALA A 81 2.89 14.35 -3.44
CA ALA A 81 2.02 14.75 -2.34
C ALA A 81 2.86 15.31 -1.19
N MET A 82 2.36 16.34 -0.51
CA MET A 82 2.95 16.86 0.73
C MET A 82 2.61 15.97 1.95
N SER A 83 2.33 14.69 1.74
CA SER A 83 1.94 13.75 2.78
C SER A 83 3.13 13.30 3.63
N GLY A 84 4.34 13.26 3.06
CA GLY A 84 5.54 12.72 3.70
C GLY A 84 5.85 11.26 3.37
N TRP A 85 5.01 10.61 2.55
CA TRP A 85 5.16 9.22 2.11
C TRP A 85 4.90 9.09 0.60
N PRO A 86 5.44 8.05 -0.08
CA PRO A 86 5.13 7.83 -1.49
C PRO A 86 3.62 7.71 -1.71
N SER A 87 3.13 8.49 -2.67
CA SER A 87 1.70 8.65 -2.95
C SER A 87 1.39 8.31 -4.39
N PHE A 88 0.37 7.48 -4.59
CA PHE A 88 -0.09 7.01 -5.90
C PHE A 88 -1.57 7.32 -6.10
N THR A 89 -2.00 7.44 -7.35
CA THR A 89 -3.40 7.72 -7.69
C THR A 89 -4.21 6.45 -7.95
N GLN A 90 -3.55 5.35 -8.35
CA GLN A 90 -4.17 4.07 -8.72
C GLN A 90 -3.21 2.90 -8.46
N PRO A 91 -3.74 1.71 -8.08
CA PRO A 91 -2.95 0.48 -8.06
C PRO A 91 -2.68 -0.04 -9.48
N ALA A 92 -1.65 -0.87 -9.63
CA ALA A 92 -1.28 -1.48 -10.90
C ALA A 92 -2.39 -2.41 -11.46
N ALA A 93 -3.14 -3.08 -10.57
CA ALA A 93 -4.30 -3.89 -10.92
C ALA A 93 -5.40 -3.75 -9.86
N LYS A 94 -6.67 -3.97 -10.26
CA LYS A 94 -7.82 -3.88 -9.36
C LYS A 94 -7.71 -4.81 -8.14
N ASN A 95 -7.02 -5.94 -8.29
CA ASN A 95 -6.86 -6.94 -7.27
C ASN A 95 -5.46 -6.98 -6.62
N ALA A 96 -4.62 -5.97 -6.84
CA ALA A 96 -3.29 -5.89 -6.23
C ALA A 96 -3.34 -5.53 -4.74
N ILE A 97 -4.33 -4.72 -4.35
CA ILE A 97 -4.48 -4.18 -2.99
C ILE A 97 -5.77 -4.69 -2.36
N ARG A 98 -5.69 -5.07 -1.09
CA ARG A 98 -6.82 -5.35 -0.21
C ARG A 98 -7.11 -4.10 0.62
N TYR A 99 -8.38 -3.77 0.76
CA TYR A 99 -8.88 -2.64 1.52
C TYR A 99 -9.58 -3.14 2.78
N ALA A 100 -9.27 -2.53 3.92
CA ALA A 100 -9.93 -2.83 5.20
C ALA A 100 -10.30 -1.53 5.92
N LEU A 101 -11.42 -1.55 6.64
CA LEU A 101 -11.76 -0.46 7.54
C LEU A 101 -10.76 -0.43 8.69
N ASP A 102 -10.27 0.76 9.02
CA ASP A 102 -9.38 1.02 10.14
C ASP A 102 -9.97 2.14 10.99
N ASP A 103 -10.40 1.81 12.21
CA ASP A 103 -10.98 2.68 13.22
C ASP A 103 -10.00 3.07 14.33
N SER A 104 -8.71 2.74 14.15
CA SER A 104 -7.66 3.09 15.11
C SER A 104 -7.51 4.60 15.29
N HIS A 105 -7.04 5.00 16.48
CA HIS A 105 -6.85 6.40 16.86
C HIS A 105 -8.12 7.27 16.73
N HIS A 106 -9.31 6.67 16.82
CA HIS A 106 -10.60 7.35 16.65
C HIS A 106 -10.77 8.02 15.28
N MET A 107 -10.03 7.57 14.27
CA MET A 107 -10.15 8.03 12.89
C MET A 107 -10.77 6.93 12.03
N GLN A 108 -11.59 7.31 11.05
CA GLN A 108 -12.13 6.37 10.07
C GLN A 108 -11.26 6.42 8.82
N ARG A 109 -10.43 5.39 8.63
CA ARG A 109 -9.49 5.28 7.50
C ARG A 109 -9.72 3.97 6.76
N ILE A 110 -9.16 3.89 5.55
CA ILE A 110 -9.10 2.63 4.80
C ILE A 110 -7.64 2.18 4.77
N GLU A 111 -7.35 1.11 5.49
CA GLU A 111 -6.07 0.41 5.44
C GLU A 111 -5.89 -0.25 4.06
N ALA A 112 -4.69 -0.11 3.51
CA ALA A 112 -4.26 -0.80 2.31
C ALA A 112 -3.27 -1.90 2.69
N ASN A 113 -3.58 -3.13 2.30
CA ASN A 113 -2.72 -4.30 2.47
C ASN A 113 -2.40 -4.90 1.10
N CYS A 114 -1.25 -5.57 0.99
CA CYS A 114 -0.96 -6.39 -0.19
C CYS A 114 -2.00 -7.51 -0.26
N ASN A 115 -2.73 -7.61 -1.38
CA ASN A 115 -3.79 -8.62 -1.49
C ASN A 115 -3.20 -10.05 -1.53
N ALA A 116 -1.94 -10.20 -1.98
CA ALA A 116 -1.30 -11.50 -2.13
C ALA A 116 -0.78 -12.11 -0.82
N CYS A 117 -0.16 -11.32 0.07
CA CYS A 117 0.43 -11.81 1.34
C CYS A 117 -0.18 -11.20 2.61
N GLY A 118 -1.14 -10.27 2.47
CA GLY A 118 -1.77 -9.58 3.58
C GLY A 118 -0.92 -8.52 4.28
N GLY A 119 0.32 -8.27 3.83
CA GLY A 119 1.21 -7.30 4.46
C GLY A 119 0.66 -5.87 4.42
N HIS A 120 0.76 -5.14 5.53
CA HIS A 120 0.35 -3.74 5.63
C HIS A 120 1.22 -2.83 4.76
N LEU A 121 0.57 -1.94 4.00
CA LEU A 121 1.23 -1.01 3.10
C LEU A 121 1.07 0.43 3.57
N GLY A 122 -0.14 0.81 3.99
CA GLY A 122 -0.47 2.16 4.43
C GLY A 122 -1.98 2.39 4.36
N HIS A 123 -2.41 3.54 3.83
CA HIS A 123 -3.83 3.92 3.77
C HIS A 123 -4.24 4.56 2.44
N VAL A 124 -5.54 4.51 2.16
CA VAL A 124 -6.17 5.19 1.01
C VAL A 124 -7.10 6.29 1.49
N PHE A 125 -7.03 7.44 0.82
CA PHE A 125 -7.82 8.64 1.13
C PHE A 125 -8.54 9.17 -0.12
N ALA A 126 -9.61 9.93 0.09
CA ALA A 126 -10.43 10.56 -0.96
C ALA A 126 -10.01 12.00 -1.30
N ASP A 127 -8.77 12.37 -0.98
CA ASP A 127 -8.19 13.72 -1.15
C ASP A 127 -7.07 13.74 -2.21
N GLY A 128 -7.10 12.76 -3.13
CA GLY A 128 -6.15 12.69 -4.23
C GLY A 128 -6.49 13.64 -5.38
N PRO A 129 -5.59 13.78 -6.36
CA PRO A 129 -5.83 14.58 -7.55
C PRO A 129 -6.90 13.95 -8.47
N ALA A 130 -7.44 14.78 -9.36
CA ALA A 130 -8.23 14.28 -10.48
C ALA A 130 -7.39 13.32 -11.37
N PRO A 131 -8.02 12.35 -12.06
CA PRO A 131 -9.47 12.14 -12.17
C PRO A 131 -10.06 11.17 -11.13
N SER A 132 -9.25 10.40 -10.40
CA SER A 132 -9.77 9.42 -9.44
C SER A 132 -10.22 10.03 -8.12
N GLY A 133 -9.57 11.13 -7.70
CA GLY A 133 -9.71 11.69 -6.36
C GLY A 133 -9.08 10.81 -5.27
N LEU A 134 -8.31 9.78 -5.63
CA LEU A 134 -7.74 8.82 -4.69
C LEU A 134 -6.27 9.11 -4.41
N ARG A 135 -5.89 9.02 -3.14
CA ARG A 135 -4.50 9.05 -2.69
C ARG A 135 -4.17 7.77 -1.94
N PHE A 136 -3.33 6.95 -2.54
CA PHE A 136 -2.72 5.77 -1.92
C PHE A 136 -1.43 6.21 -1.24
N CYS A 137 -1.47 6.41 0.07
CA CYS A 137 -0.35 6.86 0.89
C CYS A 137 0.34 5.65 1.52
N MET A 138 1.43 5.18 0.92
CA MET A 138 2.08 3.92 1.29
C MET A 138 3.38 4.17 2.05
N ASN A 139 3.74 3.28 2.96
CA ASN A 139 5.07 3.27 3.57
C ASN A 139 6.09 2.81 2.52
N SER A 140 7.18 3.56 2.36
CA SER A 140 8.32 3.18 1.52
C SER A 140 8.91 1.84 1.92
N ALA A 141 9.01 1.55 3.21
CA ALA A 141 9.50 0.27 3.72
C ALA A 141 8.60 -0.92 3.35
N SER A 142 7.35 -0.70 2.90
CA SER A 142 6.48 -1.77 2.40
C SER A 142 6.68 -2.08 0.92
N LEU A 143 7.46 -1.26 0.21
CA LEU A 143 7.65 -1.29 -1.24
C LEU A 143 9.11 -1.62 -1.60
N VAL A 144 9.29 -2.16 -2.79
CA VAL A 144 10.58 -2.26 -3.49
C VAL A 144 10.36 -1.79 -4.92
N GLN A 145 11.19 -0.87 -5.39
CA GLN A 145 11.19 -0.43 -6.78
C GLN A 145 11.93 -1.46 -7.66
N GLN A 146 11.33 -1.84 -8.79
CA GLN A 146 11.88 -2.72 -9.82
C GLN A 146 12.02 -1.97 -11.15
#